data_AF-A0AAW0G1F9-F1
#
_entry.id   AF-A0AAW0G1F9-F1
#
_cell.length_a   1.000
_cell.length_b   1.000
_cell.length_c   1.000
_cell.angle_alpha   90.00
_cell.angle_beta   90.00
_cell.angle_gamma   90.00
#
_symmetry.space_group_name_H-M   'P 1'
#
loop_
_entity.id
_entity.type
_entity.pdbx_description
1 polymer ?
#
loop_
_entity_poly.entity_id
_entity_poly.type
_entity_poly.pdbx_seq_one_letter_code
_entity_poly.pdbx_strand_id
1 'polypeptide(L)'
;MQTLPLRKVFFQILEGAHYGDLYSHVTRGPALNSPPSSSLAIDNFRCTARSDNLDNINNADVTRRSHEHTDALLEAFNLKELWDDYGIVGDVVPFTVAFPRADIHELLSPDLLHQVIKGTFKDHLVTWVEEYLDLVHGPTHAAQILADIDRRISAAPSFPGLRRFPEGRGFNQWTGDDSKALMKVYLPAIASYIPAQMTRTLSAFMDFCYLVRRSVITEDTLLEIHQALANFHEERTIFEQTGVRVGGISLPRQHSLKHYEQLIRSFGAPNGLCSLITESKHIAAVKKPWRRSSRFEALGQMLVTNQRLDKLAAARVDFTCRNMINTTTLPMPSPSQSKTTDDSDDPIVEGERVLGEVKLAKCASRGVPRNTEELAAFIGVPQLPSLIRRFLFDQVSEGDVDPMSVALETCPEAPRRIFMYPSAVATFYAPSDLSGAGGMHRERIRAVASWRKGPPRYDCAFLEKDTELPGFRGLHAVRVLLFFKFRLDRTEFPCALVSWFSPISDDPCEDTGMWIIEPDLDEHGERMMSVIHLDCILRGAHLIGVAGKDKIPRKLQYSDSLDAFKAFYVNKYIDHHAHEIAF
;
A
#
# COMPACT_ATOMS: atom_id res chain seq x y z
N MET A 1 2.33 -39.91 -43.73
CA MET A 1 2.83 -38.59 -43.33
C MET A 1 1.81 -37.54 -43.78
N GLN A 2 0.72 -37.40 -43.01
CA GLN A 2 -0.37 -36.46 -43.31
C GLN A 2 -0.34 -35.35 -42.26
N THR A 3 -0.23 -34.13 -42.74
CA THR A 3 -0.27 -32.87 -41.98
C THR A 3 -1.67 -32.63 -41.42
N LEU A 4 -1.81 -32.66 -40.10
CA LEU A 4 -2.98 -32.14 -39.37
C LEU A 4 -2.65 -30.75 -38.81
N PRO A 5 -3.59 -29.78 -38.82
CA PRO A 5 -3.26 -28.37 -38.68
C PRO A 5 -3.13 -27.95 -37.20
N LEU A 6 -1.95 -27.42 -36.85
CA LEU A 6 -1.62 -26.69 -35.62
C LEU A 6 -2.46 -25.41 -35.46
N ARG A 7 -3.72 -25.52 -35.02
CA ARG A 7 -4.59 -24.33 -34.88
C ARG A 7 -5.40 -24.18 -33.58
N LYS A 8 -5.10 -24.92 -32.50
CA LYS A 8 -5.92 -24.84 -31.27
C LYS A 8 -5.22 -24.93 -29.91
N VAL A 9 -3.92 -24.61 -29.79
CA VAL A 9 -3.18 -24.89 -28.51
C VAL A 9 -2.60 -23.66 -27.80
N PHE A 10 -2.72 -22.43 -28.31
CA PHE A 10 -1.84 -21.36 -27.80
C PHE A 10 -2.36 -20.45 -26.66
N PHE A 11 -3.60 -20.55 -26.16
CA PHE A 11 -4.08 -19.54 -25.19
C PHE A 11 -5.24 -20.00 -24.30
N GLN A 12 -5.05 -21.01 -23.44
CA GLN A 12 -6.16 -21.45 -22.57
C GLN A 12 -5.87 -21.64 -21.08
N ILE A 13 -4.62 -21.50 -20.62
CA ILE A 13 -4.30 -21.64 -19.19
C ILE A 13 -4.04 -20.29 -18.49
N LEU A 14 -3.87 -19.19 -19.24
CA LEU A 14 -3.66 -17.84 -18.68
C LEU A 14 -4.69 -16.78 -19.13
N GLU A 15 -5.59 -17.11 -20.05
CA GLU A 15 -6.60 -16.17 -20.58
C GLU A 15 -8.03 -16.65 -20.31
N GLY A 16 -8.64 -16.14 -19.24
CA GLY A 16 -10.08 -16.09 -19.11
C GLY A 16 -10.70 -15.00 -20.00
N ALA A 17 -10.53 -15.11 -21.32
CA ALA A 17 -11.03 -14.13 -22.28
C ALA A 17 -11.64 -14.77 -23.55
N HIS A 18 -12.71 -15.54 -23.38
CA HIS A 18 -13.77 -15.58 -24.40
C HIS A 18 -14.82 -14.50 -24.07
N TYR A 19 -14.45 -13.24 -24.30
CA TYR A 19 -15.41 -12.12 -24.40
C TYR A 19 -15.71 -11.93 -25.89
N GLY A 20 -16.88 -12.40 -26.35
CA GLY A 20 -17.27 -12.29 -27.76
C GLY A 20 -18.73 -12.66 -28.06
N ASP A 21 -19.11 -13.93 -27.94
CA ASP A 21 -20.27 -14.43 -28.70
C ASP A 21 -21.40 -15.11 -27.90
N LEU A 22 -21.57 -14.81 -26.61
CA LEU A 22 -22.66 -15.38 -25.79
C LEU A 22 -23.56 -14.34 -25.08
N TYR A 23 -23.59 -13.10 -25.58
CA TYR A 23 -24.41 -12.01 -25.01
C TYR A 23 -25.66 -11.67 -25.86
N SER A 24 -26.33 -12.64 -26.48
CA SER A 24 -27.61 -12.40 -27.19
C SER A 24 -28.83 -13.16 -26.65
N HIS A 25 -28.67 -14.13 -25.74
CA HIS A 25 -29.81 -14.79 -25.12
C HIS A 25 -29.58 -15.02 -23.63
N VAL A 26 -30.49 -14.46 -22.82
CA VAL A 26 -30.75 -14.62 -21.38
C VAL A 26 -30.76 -13.24 -20.70
N THR A 27 -31.79 -12.47 -21.03
CA THR A 27 -32.35 -11.47 -20.10
C THR A 27 -33.61 -12.08 -19.48
N ARG A 28 -33.74 -11.94 -18.15
CA ARG A 28 -34.86 -12.28 -17.24
C ARG A 28 -34.68 -13.55 -16.38
N GLY A 29 -34.28 -13.36 -15.12
CA GLY A 29 -34.31 -14.35 -14.03
C GLY A 29 -33.37 -13.97 -12.87
N PRO A 30 -33.72 -14.19 -11.59
CA PRO A 30 -33.11 -13.51 -10.45
C PRO A 30 -31.75 -14.10 -10.03
N ALA A 31 -30.98 -13.25 -9.33
CA ALA A 31 -29.65 -13.46 -8.80
C ALA A 31 -29.37 -14.87 -8.24
N LEU A 32 -28.47 -15.60 -8.91
CA LEU A 32 -27.76 -16.77 -8.39
C LEU A 32 -26.36 -16.79 -9.03
N ASN A 33 -25.34 -16.70 -8.17
CA ASN A 33 -23.92 -17.03 -8.35
C ASN A 33 -23.28 -16.75 -9.72
N SER A 34 -22.43 -15.72 -9.76
CA SER A 34 -21.45 -15.53 -10.84
C SER A 34 -20.54 -16.76 -10.98
N PRO A 35 -20.20 -17.21 -12.20
CA PRO A 35 -19.32 -18.37 -12.37
C PRO A 35 -17.92 -18.06 -11.84
N PRO A 36 -17.25 -19.03 -11.19
CA PRO A 36 -15.92 -18.82 -10.63
C PRO A 36 -14.89 -18.51 -11.71
N SER A 37 -14.14 -17.42 -11.52
CA SER A 37 -12.98 -17.08 -12.35
C SER A 37 -11.90 -18.18 -12.31
N SER A 38 -11.14 -18.33 -13.40
CA SER A 38 -10.00 -19.27 -13.59
C SER A 38 -8.98 -19.38 -12.44
N SER A 39 -8.94 -18.42 -11.52
CA SER A 39 -8.13 -18.47 -10.30
C SER A 39 -8.49 -19.60 -9.34
N LEU A 40 -9.74 -20.06 -9.31
CA LEU A 40 -10.17 -21.16 -8.42
C LEU A 40 -9.55 -22.51 -8.79
N ALA A 41 -9.16 -22.68 -10.05
CA ALA A 41 -8.46 -23.89 -10.50
C ALA A 41 -7.03 -23.93 -9.94
N ILE A 42 -6.32 -22.79 -9.88
CA ILE A 42 -4.88 -22.73 -9.58
C ILE A 42 -4.55 -23.16 -8.14
N ASP A 43 -5.35 -22.74 -7.16
CA ASP A 43 -5.07 -22.98 -5.74
C ASP A 43 -5.25 -24.46 -5.35
N ASN A 44 -6.15 -25.18 -6.03
CA ASN A 44 -6.39 -26.61 -5.78
C ASN A 44 -5.32 -27.52 -6.40
N PHE A 45 -4.50 -27.07 -7.35
CA PHE A 45 -3.50 -27.95 -7.96
C PHE A 45 -2.33 -28.30 -7.02
N ARG A 46 -2.16 -27.61 -5.90
CA ARG A 46 -0.92 -27.74 -5.12
C ARG A 46 -0.96 -28.83 -4.05
N CYS A 47 -2.08 -29.00 -3.34
CA CYS A 47 -2.15 -29.94 -2.21
C CYS A 47 -3.40 -30.82 -2.25
N THR A 48 -3.35 -31.94 -1.52
CA THR A 48 -4.44 -32.93 -1.43
C THR A 48 -5.54 -32.53 -0.45
N ALA A 49 -5.55 -31.29 0.06
CA ALA A 49 -6.59 -30.81 0.95
C ALA A 49 -7.97 -30.88 0.25
N ARG A 50 -8.97 -31.33 1.00
CA ARG A 50 -10.34 -31.44 0.49
C ARG A 50 -11.00 -30.07 0.39
N SER A 51 -11.83 -29.87 -0.62
CA SER A 51 -12.53 -28.61 -0.91
C SER A 51 -13.42 -28.13 0.25
N ASP A 52 -13.99 -29.05 1.02
CA ASP A 52 -14.86 -28.81 2.17
C ASP A 52 -14.12 -28.58 3.49
N ASN A 53 -12.81 -28.85 3.54
CA ASN A 53 -12.00 -28.71 4.75
C ASN A 53 -10.55 -28.33 4.44
N LEU A 54 -10.37 -27.25 3.68
CA LEU A 54 -9.06 -26.81 3.21
C LEU A 54 -8.12 -26.44 4.36
N ASP A 55 -8.64 -26.11 5.54
CA ASP A 55 -7.83 -25.58 6.63
C ASP A 55 -7.24 -26.61 7.59
N ASN A 56 -7.69 -27.86 7.52
CA ASN A 56 -7.25 -28.93 8.43
C ASN A 56 -5.95 -29.63 7.96
N ILE A 57 -4.87 -28.86 7.80
CA ILE A 57 -3.57 -29.33 7.27
C ILE A 57 -2.67 -29.93 8.36
N ASN A 58 -2.98 -29.76 9.64
CA ASN A 58 -2.27 -30.46 10.73
C ASN A 58 -2.53 -31.97 10.73
N ASN A 59 -3.35 -32.47 9.81
CA ASN A 59 -3.50 -33.88 9.55
C ASN A 59 -2.35 -34.36 8.66
N ALA A 60 -1.63 -35.41 9.06
CA ALA A 60 -0.46 -35.96 8.36
C ALA A 60 -0.74 -36.42 6.92
N ASP A 61 -2.01 -36.40 6.49
CA ASP A 61 -2.52 -36.87 5.20
C ASP A 61 -2.54 -35.79 4.11
N VAL A 62 -2.39 -34.49 4.45
CA VAL A 62 -2.35 -33.43 3.43
C VAL A 62 -0.93 -33.29 2.88
N THR A 63 -0.76 -33.67 1.61
CA THR A 63 0.52 -33.65 0.90
C THR A 63 0.43 -32.83 -0.38
N ARG A 64 1.56 -32.60 -1.04
CA ARG A 64 1.59 -31.95 -2.35
C ARG A 64 0.99 -32.91 -3.39
N ARG A 65 0.17 -32.40 -4.32
CA ARG A 65 -0.27 -33.21 -5.46
C ARG A 65 0.91 -33.54 -6.37
N SER A 66 0.78 -34.63 -7.12
CA SER A 66 1.72 -35.02 -8.17
C SER A 66 0.96 -35.47 -9.40
N HIS A 67 1.69 -35.70 -10.50
CA HIS A 67 1.12 -36.32 -11.69
C HIS A 67 0.54 -37.71 -11.37
N GLU A 68 1.25 -38.54 -10.61
CA GLU A 68 0.79 -39.87 -10.23
C GLU A 68 -0.51 -39.82 -9.42
N HIS A 69 -0.62 -38.85 -8.51
CA HIS A 69 -1.86 -38.64 -7.75
C HIS A 69 -3.01 -38.21 -8.65
N THR A 70 -2.77 -37.25 -9.55
CA THR A 70 -3.78 -36.74 -10.48
C THR A 70 -4.24 -37.84 -11.44
N ASP A 71 -3.32 -38.62 -11.99
CA ASP A 71 -3.61 -39.74 -12.89
C ASP A 71 -4.43 -40.83 -12.18
N ALA A 72 -4.06 -41.19 -10.95
CA ALA A 72 -4.84 -42.13 -10.15
C ALA A 72 -6.28 -41.65 -9.89
N LEU A 73 -6.49 -40.34 -9.68
CA LEU A 73 -7.83 -39.79 -9.54
C LEU A 73 -8.61 -39.81 -10.86
N LEU A 74 -7.97 -39.47 -11.98
CA LEU A 74 -8.58 -39.52 -13.32
C LEU A 74 -9.03 -40.94 -13.70
N GLU A 75 -8.29 -41.96 -13.28
CA GLU A 75 -8.66 -43.36 -13.47
C GLU A 75 -9.81 -43.82 -12.55
N ALA A 76 -9.86 -43.29 -11.32
CA ALA A 76 -10.77 -43.77 -10.28
C ALA A 76 -12.14 -43.08 -10.26
N PHE A 77 -12.24 -41.82 -10.69
CA PHE A 77 -13.42 -40.98 -10.48
C PHE A 77 -13.98 -40.39 -11.78
N ASN A 78 -15.27 -40.07 -11.78
CA ASN A 78 -15.89 -39.37 -12.91
C ASN A 78 -15.61 -37.86 -12.89
N LEU A 79 -15.86 -37.17 -14.02
CA LEU A 79 -15.58 -35.72 -14.15
C LEU A 79 -16.26 -34.84 -13.09
N LYS A 80 -17.45 -35.23 -12.62
CA LYS A 80 -18.17 -34.48 -11.60
C LYS A 80 -17.53 -34.66 -10.23
N GLU A 81 -17.20 -35.89 -9.85
CA GLU A 81 -16.49 -36.19 -8.60
C GLU A 81 -15.11 -35.52 -8.55
N LEU A 82 -14.37 -35.55 -9.67
CA LEU A 82 -13.09 -34.86 -9.80
C LEU A 82 -13.21 -33.36 -9.55
N TRP A 83 -14.24 -32.73 -10.11
CA TRP A 83 -14.47 -31.30 -9.93
C TRP A 83 -14.95 -30.95 -8.50
N ASP A 84 -15.99 -31.65 -8.02
CA ASP A 84 -16.65 -31.33 -6.75
C ASP A 84 -15.74 -31.64 -5.54
N ASP A 85 -15.09 -32.81 -5.54
CA ASP A 85 -14.33 -33.29 -4.37
C ASP A 85 -12.84 -32.90 -4.43
N TYR A 86 -12.27 -32.82 -5.63
CA TYR A 86 -10.84 -32.61 -5.83
C TYR A 86 -10.50 -31.30 -6.56
N GLY A 87 -11.48 -30.58 -7.11
CA GLY A 87 -11.23 -29.37 -7.90
C GLY A 87 -10.41 -29.61 -9.17
N ILE A 88 -10.43 -30.84 -9.71
CA ILE A 88 -9.71 -31.23 -10.92
C ILE A 88 -10.67 -31.16 -12.11
N VAL A 89 -10.24 -30.47 -13.16
CA VAL A 89 -10.94 -30.45 -14.46
C VAL A 89 -10.46 -31.65 -15.28
N GLY A 90 -11.16 -32.78 -15.17
CA GLY A 90 -10.67 -34.06 -15.68
C GLY A 90 -10.58 -34.19 -17.21
N ASP A 91 -11.17 -33.28 -17.97
CA ASP A 91 -11.11 -33.23 -19.43
C ASP A 91 -10.06 -32.23 -19.96
N VAL A 92 -9.29 -31.60 -19.06
CA VAL A 92 -8.21 -30.67 -19.41
C VAL A 92 -6.88 -31.25 -18.98
N VAL A 93 -6.01 -31.52 -19.95
CA VAL A 93 -4.60 -31.88 -19.70
C VAL A 93 -3.75 -30.61 -19.72
N PRO A 94 -3.09 -30.24 -18.61
CA PRO A 94 -2.20 -29.10 -18.60
C PRO A 94 -1.09 -29.25 -19.67
N PHE A 95 -0.79 -28.18 -20.41
CA PHE A 95 0.21 -28.26 -21.48
C PHE A 95 1.62 -28.63 -20.98
N THR A 96 1.88 -28.44 -19.68
CA THR A 96 3.14 -28.76 -19.02
C THR A 96 3.29 -30.22 -18.62
N VAL A 97 2.23 -31.05 -18.69
CA VAL A 97 2.27 -32.47 -18.27
C VAL A 97 3.39 -33.25 -18.96
N ALA A 98 3.65 -32.98 -20.23
CA ALA A 98 4.69 -33.69 -21.00
C ALA A 98 6.10 -33.12 -20.79
N PHE A 99 6.27 -32.05 -19.98
CA PHE A 99 7.55 -31.38 -19.84
C PHE A 99 8.35 -32.01 -18.69
N PRO A 100 9.51 -32.64 -18.96
CA PRO A 100 10.23 -33.46 -17.98
C PRO A 100 10.82 -32.66 -16.80
N ARG A 101 10.78 -31.33 -16.84
CA ARG A 101 11.31 -30.43 -15.80
C ARG A 101 10.33 -29.32 -15.42
N ALA A 102 9.05 -29.48 -15.75
CA ALA A 102 8.04 -28.47 -15.50
C ALA A 102 6.76 -29.08 -14.95
N ASP A 103 6.87 -29.73 -13.79
CA ASP A 103 5.72 -30.22 -13.03
C ASP A 103 4.88 -29.03 -12.54
N ILE A 104 3.62 -28.98 -12.95
CA ILE A 104 2.70 -27.90 -12.59
C ILE A 104 2.46 -27.85 -11.08
N HIS A 105 2.46 -28.99 -10.39
CA HIS A 105 2.23 -29.06 -8.96
C HIS A 105 3.42 -28.47 -8.16
N GLU A 106 4.58 -28.37 -8.79
CA GLU A 106 5.77 -27.73 -8.22
C GLU A 106 5.86 -26.25 -8.61
N LEU A 107 5.61 -25.92 -9.88
CA LEU A 107 5.92 -24.61 -10.49
C LEU A 107 4.98 -23.47 -10.11
N LEU A 108 3.83 -23.74 -9.49
CA LEU A 108 2.88 -22.71 -9.10
C LEU A 108 3.47 -21.83 -7.99
N SER A 109 3.87 -20.61 -8.34
CA SER A 109 4.38 -19.59 -7.42
C SER A 109 3.23 -18.80 -6.76
N PRO A 110 3.49 -18.08 -5.65
CA PRO A 110 2.49 -17.24 -5.01
C PRO A 110 1.97 -16.13 -5.95
N ASP A 111 0.68 -15.83 -5.87
CA ASP A 111 0.06 -14.74 -6.60
C ASP A 111 -0.55 -13.69 -5.68
N LEU A 112 0.25 -12.68 -5.35
CA LEU A 112 -0.15 -11.55 -4.49
C LEU A 112 -1.40 -10.81 -5.01
N LEU A 113 -1.56 -10.67 -6.33
CA LEU A 113 -2.69 -9.89 -6.87
C LEU A 113 -3.98 -10.68 -6.75
N HIS A 114 -4.02 -11.92 -7.20
CA HIS A 114 -5.27 -12.67 -7.28
C HIS A 114 -5.64 -13.38 -5.98
N GLN A 115 -4.66 -13.90 -5.23
CA GLN A 115 -4.92 -14.62 -3.97
C GLN A 115 -5.07 -13.65 -2.80
N VAL A 116 -4.15 -12.69 -2.66
CA VAL A 116 -4.06 -11.82 -1.47
C VAL A 116 -4.90 -10.56 -1.64
N ILE A 117 -4.56 -9.70 -2.61
CA ILE A 117 -5.14 -8.35 -2.74
C ILE A 117 -6.57 -8.40 -3.28
N LYS A 118 -6.79 -9.04 -4.42
CA LYS A 118 -8.13 -9.16 -5.00
C LYS A 118 -8.94 -10.22 -4.27
N GLY A 119 -8.33 -11.39 -4.07
CA GLY A 119 -8.98 -12.54 -3.46
C GLY A 119 -9.40 -12.33 -2.02
N THR A 120 -8.42 -12.41 -1.12
CA THR A 120 -8.71 -12.42 0.31
C THR A 120 -9.14 -11.05 0.81
N PHE A 121 -8.47 -9.97 0.42
CA PHE A 121 -8.86 -8.63 0.88
C PHE A 121 -10.17 -8.15 0.25
N LYS A 122 -10.19 -7.96 -1.08
CA LYS A 122 -11.31 -7.25 -1.74
C LYS A 122 -12.56 -8.11 -1.91
N ASP A 123 -12.43 -9.36 -2.37
CA ASP A 123 -13.55 -10.22 -2.71
C ASP A 123 -14.08 -10.98 -1.47
N HIS A 124 -13.27 -11.18 -0.43
CA HIS A 124 -13.70 -11.82 0.82
C HIS A 124 -13.87 -10.79 1.93
N LEU A 125 -12.80 -10.26 2.54
CA LEU A 125 -12.90 -9.49 3.78
C LEU A 125 -13.74 -8.21 3.67
N VAL A 126 -13.55 -7.41 2.60
CA VAL A 126 -14.36 -6.20 2.38
C VAL A 126 -15.84 -6.56 2.18
N THR A 127 -16.12 -7.59 1.39
CA THR A 127 -17.49 -8.07 1.14
C THR A 127 -18.13 -8.62 2.41
N TRP A 128 -17.40 -9.37 3.23
CA TRP A 128 -17.93 -9.93 4.47
C TRP A 128 -18.22 -8.88 5.53
N VAL A 129 -17.44 -7.79 5.58
CA VAL A 129 -17.76 -6.64 6.42
C VAL A 129 -19.06 -5.96 5.96
N GLU A 130 -19.27 -5.83 4.64
CA GLU A 130 -20.52 -5.29 4.10
C GLU A 130 -21.72 -6.19 4.45
N GLU A 131 -21.60 -7.51 4.23
CA GLU A 131 -22.60 -8.51 4.60
C GLU A 131 -22.89 -8.52 6.11
N TYR A 132 -21.86 -8.42 6.95
CA TYR A 132 -22.00 -8.31 8.41
C TYR A 132 -22.85 -7.10 8.79
N LEU A 133 -22.54 -5.93 8.22
CA LEU A 133 -23.29 -4.71 8.52
C LEU A 133 -24.75 -4.83 8.08
N ASP A 134 -25.02 -5.43 6.92
CA ASP A 134 -26.38 -5.71 6.45
C ASP A 134 -27.13 -6.67 7.39
N LEU A 135 -26.48 -7.73 7.87
CA LEU A 135 -27.07 -8.71 8.79
C LEU A 135 -27.41 -8.09 10.15
N VAL A 136 -26.51 -7.31 10.73
CA VAL A 136 -26.67 -6.77 12.10
C VAL A 136 -27.58 -5.55 12.13
N HIS A 137 -27.54 -4.70 11.10
CA HIS A 137 -28.22 -3.42 11.11
C HIS A 137 -29.42 -3.33 10.15
N GLY A 138 -29.58 -4.32 9.26
CA GLY A 138 -30.51 -4.26 8.16
C GLY A 138 -30.04 -3.32 7.04
N PRO A 139 -30.50 -3.54 5.79
CA PRO A 139 -29.93 -2.91 4.59
C PRO A 139 -29.99 -1.37 4.63
N THR A 140 -31.06 -0.80 5.19
CA THR A 140 -31.22 0.66 5.24
C THR A 140 -30.22 1.32 6.20
N HIS A 141 -29.98 0.75 7.37
CA HIS A 141 -29.04 1.33 8.34
C HIS A 141 -27.60 1.00 7.97
N ALA A 142 -27.34 -0.21 7.47
CA ALA A 142 -26.06 -0.60 6.90
C ALA A 142 -25.63 0.37 5.78
N ALA A 143 -26.51 0.73 4.84
CA ALA A 143 -26.21 1.73 3.82
C ALA A 143 -25.79 3.10 4.41
N GLN A 144 -26.37 3.52 5.54
CA GLN A 144 -25.96 4.76 6.22
C GLN A 144 -24.58 4.64 6.88
N ILE A 145 -24.24 3.47 7.42
CA ILE A 145 -22.92 3.18 7.98
C ILE A 145 -21.88 3.13 6.87
N LEU A 146 -22.16 2.42 5.77
CA LEU A 146 -21.29 2.36 4.60
C LEU A 146 -21.02 3.75 4.02
N ALA A 147 -22.04 4.62 3.95
CA ALA A 147 -21.88 6.01 3.55
C ALA A 147 -21.08 6.86 4.54
N ASP A 148 -20.99 6.49 5.83
CA ASP A 148 -20.06 7.11 6.77
C ASP A 148 -18.64 6.59 6.60
N ILE A 149 -18.46 5.27 6.43
CA ILE A 149 -17.17 4.64 6.10
C ILE A 149 -16.57 5.29 4.85
N ASP A 150 -17.37 5.49 3.80
CA ASP A 150 -16.92 6.13 2.56
C ASP A 150 -16.48 7.59 2.77
N ARG A 151 -17.16 8.31 3.67
CA ARG A 151 -16.74 9.66 4.08
C ARG A 151 -15.44 9.62 4.87
N ARG A 152 -15.27 8.67 5.80
CA ARG A 152 -14.02 8.51 6.59
C ARG A 152 -12.84 8.20 5.68
N ILE A 153 -13.03 7.36 4.67
CA ILE A 153 -12.04 7.07 3.63
C ILE A 153 -11.70 8.35 2.82
N SER A 154 -12.71 9.14 2.44
CA SER A 154 -12.52 10.42 1.73
C SER A 154 -11.78 11.47 2.60
N ALA A 155 -12.00 11.45 3.91
CA ALA A 155 -11.37 12.34 4.87
C ALA A 155 -9.93 11.94 5.23
N ALA A 156 -9.43 10.75 4.87
CA ALA A 156 -8.04 10.38 5.11
C ALA A 156 -7.10 11.48 4.55
N PRO A 157 -6.08 11.97 5.28
CA PRO A 157 -5.18 13.01 4.76
C PRO A 157 -4.47 12.63 3.46
N SER A 158 -3.96 13.63 2.74
CA SER A 158 -3.18 13.36 1.52
C SER A 158 -1.78 12.85 1.87
N PHE A 159 -1.29 11.84 1.16
CA PHE A 159 0.08 11.34 1.29
C PHE A 159 0.69 11.10 -0.10
N PRO A 160 2.00 11.33 -0.30
CA PRO A 160 2.67 10.95 -1.54
C PRO A 160 2.39 9.49 -1.94
N GLY A 161 1.97 9.23 -3.18
CA GLY A 161 1.68 7.87 -3.65
C GLY A 161 0.39 7.23 -3.10
N LEU A 162 -0.38 7.91 -2.25
CA LEU A 162 -1.71 7.45 -1.84
C LEU A 162 -2.77 7.98 -2.80
N ARG A 163 -3.48 7.06 -3.48
CA ARG A 163 -4.62 7.42 -4.31
C ARG A 163 -5.78 7.91 -3.44
N ARG A 164 -6.37 9.02 -3.86
CA ARG A 164 -7.52 9.66 -3.19
C ARG A 164 -8.83 8.96 -3.53
N PHE A 165 -9.77 8.99 -2.59
CA PHE A 165 -11.12 8.45 -2.71
C PHE A 165 -12.17 9.52 -2.40
N PRO A 166 -12.39 10.52 -3.28
CA PRO A 166 -13.31 11.63 -2.98
C PRO A 166 -14.74 11.17 -2.65
N GLU A 167 -15.21 10.11 -3.31
CA GLU A 167 -16.54 9.51 -3.16
C GLU A 167 -16.50 8.19 -2.36
N GLY A 168 -15.39 7.88 -1.67
CA GLY A 168 -15.22 6.62 -0.96
C GLY A 168 -15.12 5.40 -1.87
N ARG A 169 -15.81 4.30 -1.53
CA ARG A 169 -15.71 2.99 -2.21
C ARG A 169 -16.66 2.81 -3.41
N GLY A 170 -17.46 3.80 -3.76
CA GLY A 170 -18.54 3.71 -4.76
C GLY A 170 -18.13 3.53 -6.23
N PHE A 171 -17.09 2.76 -6.56
CA PHE A 171 -16.67 2.52 -7.95
C PHE A 171 -17.40 1.34 -8.59
N ASN A 172 -17.89 1.56 -9.82
CA ASN A 172 -18.50 0.51 -10.64
C ASN A 172 -17.49 -0.56 -11.11
N GLN A 173 -16.19 -0.22 -11.18
CA GLN A 173 -15.12 -1.13 -11.56
C GLN A 173 -13.89 -0.89 -10.68
N TRP A 174 -13.48 -1.92 -9.94
CA TRP A 174 -12.29 -1.91 -9.10
C TRP A 174 -11.07 -2.43 -9.86
N THR A 175 -9.98 -1.66 -9.85
CA THR A 175 -8.66 -2.11 -10.31
C THR A 175 -7.81 -2.61 -9.15
N GLY A 176 -6.73 -3.34 -9.44
CA GLY A 176 -5.79 -3.77 -8.40
C GLY A 176 -5.15 -2.61 -7.63
N ASP A 177 -4.95 -1.47 -8.28
CA ASP A 177 -4.43 -0.26 -7.63
C ASP A 177 -5.47 0.40 -6.72
N ASP A 178 -6.76 0.32 -7.07
CA ASP A 178 -7.84 0.78 -6.18
C ASP A 178 -7.89 -0.08 -4.92
N SER A 179 -7.79 -1.42 -5.06
CA SER A 179 -7.75 -2.33 -3.92
C SER A 179 -6.55 -2.03 -3.02
N LYS A 180 -5.34 -1.87 -3.58
CA LYS A 180 -4.14 -1.51 -2.81
C LYS A 180 -4.28 -0.18 -2.09
N ALA A 181 -4.85 0.83 -2.73
CA ALA A 181 -5.05 2.13 -2.09
C ALA A 181 -6.10 2.05 -0.97
N LEU A 182 -7.18 1.28 -1.16
CA LEU A 182 -8.20 1.07 -0.15
C LEU A 182 -7.60 0.40 1.10
N MET A 183 -6.76 -0.63 0.92
CA MET A 183 -6.07 -1.32 2.03
C MET A 183 -5.39 -0.34 3.00
N LYS A 184 -4.79 0.73 2.49
CA LYS A 184 -4.04 1.72 3.29
C LYS A 184 -4.92 2.56 4.22
N VAL A 185 -6.24 2.63 3.99
CA VAL A 185 -7.15 3.54 4.72
C VAL A 185 -8.41 2.85 5.25
N TYR A 186 -8.65 1.60 4.89
CA TYR A 186 -9.90 0.89 5.20
C TYR A 186 -10.03 0.51 6.67
N LEU A 187 -9.00 -0.08 7.28
CA LEU A 187 -9.04 -0.56 8.66
C LEU A 187 -9.41 0.56 9.67
N PRO A 188 -8.74 1.74 9.67
CA PRO A 188 -9.16 2.88 10.49
C PRO A 188 -10.62 3.32 10.28
N ALA A 189 -11.11 3.26 9.03
CA ALA A 189 -12.44 3.74 8.68
C ALA A 189 -13.56 2.87 9.26
N ILE A 190 -13.32 1.55 9.38
CA ILE A 190 -14.32 0.57 9.81
C ILE A 190 -14.20 0.14 11.27
N ALA A 191 -13.05 0.34 11.92
CA ALA A 191 -12.72 -0.26 13.22
C ALA A 191 -13.79 -0.06 14.31
N SER A 192 -14.48 1.07 14.31
CA SER A 192 -15.54 1.39 15.28
C SER A 192 -16.93 0.82 14.95
N TYR A 193 -17.12 0.30 13.74
CA TYR A 193 -18.40 -0.22 13.23
C TYR A 193 -18.48 -1.74 13.26
N ILE A 194 -17.36 -2.42 13.47
CA ILE A 194 -17.27 -3.88 13.48
C ILE A 194 -16.78 -4.38 14.85
N PRO A 195 -17.02 -5.65 15.21
CA PRO A 195 -16.49 -6.23 16.44
C PRO A 195 -14.96 -6.22 16.46
N ALA A 196 -14.38 -6.11 17.67
CA ALA A 196 -12.94 -6.16 17.93
C ALA A 196 -12.25 -7.34 17.20
N GLN A 197 -12.85 -8.54 17.26
CA GLN A 197 -12.34 -9.75 16.60
C GLN A 197 -12.26 -9.60 15.06
N MET A 198 -13.24 -8.93 14.43
CA MET A 198 -13.18 -8.64 12.98
C MET A 198 -12.07 -7.63 12.67
N THR A 199 -11.89 -6.60 13.50
CA THR A 199 -10.80 -5.64 13.35
C THR A 199 -9.44 -6.34 13.43
N ARG A 200 -9.24 -7.23 14.42
CA ARG A 200 -8.02 -8.04 14.54
C ARG A 200 -7.83 -8.99 13.36
N THR A 201 -8.90 -9.57 12.84
CA THR A 201 -8.85 -10.39 11.61
C THR A 201 -8.27 -9.61 10.44
N LEU A 202 -8.79 -8.40 10.18
CA LEU A 202 -8.28 -7.55 9.10
C LEU A 202 -6.85 -7.07 9.38
N SER A 203 -6.53 -6.74 10.64
CA SER A 203 -5.18 -6.35 11.05
C SER A 203 -4.15 -7.47 10.79
N ALA A 204 -4.41 -8.69 11.27
CA ALA A 204 -3.54 -9.85 11.08
C ALA A 204 -3.37 -10.20 9.59
N PHE A 205 -4.44 -10.13 8.80
CA PHE A 205 -4.36 -10.30 7.35
C PHE A 205 -3.50 -9.22 6.68
N MET A 206 -3.67 -7.96 7.10
CA MET A 206 -2.90 -6.85 6.58
C MET A 206 -1.41 -7.02 6.91
N ASP A 207 -1.06 -7.38 8.15
CA ASP A 207 0.31 -7.68 8.53
C ASP A 207 0.90 -8.81 7.67
N PHE A 208 0.21 -9.95 7.54
CA PHE A 208 0.62 -11.02 6.62
C PHE A 208 0.88 -10.47 5.20
N CYS A 209 -0.05 -9.66 4.68
CA CYS A 209 0.03 -9.12 3.32
C CYS A 209 1.22 -8.19 3.14
N TYR A 210 1.56 -7.34 4.12
CA TYR A 210 2.74 -6.46 4.03
C TYR A 210 4.04 -7.26 4.14
N LEU A 211 4.10 -8.27 5.01
CA LEU A 211 5.27 -9.13 5.20
C LEU A 211 5.62 -9.93 3.93
N VAL A 212 4.64 -10.61 3.31
CA VAL A 212 4.88 -11.40 2.09
C VAL A 212 5.18 -10.56 0.84
N ARG A 213 5.06 -9.23 0.95
CA ARG A 213 5.40 -8.28 -0.12
C ARG A 213 6.76 -7.62 0.07
N ARG A 214 7.48 -7.92 1.17
CA ARG A 214 8.85 -7.43 1.37
C ARG A 214 9.77 -7.96 0.27
N SER A 215 10.75 -7.13 -0.09
CA SER A 215 11.78 -7.49 -1.07
C SER A 215 12.84 -8.44 -0.53
N VAL A 216 13.05 -8.38 0.79
CA VAL A 216 13.94 -9.24 1.55
C VAL A 216 13.11 -9.91 2.63
N ILE A 217 13.14 -11.25 2.67
CA ILE A 217 12.42 -12.06 3.64
C ILE A 217 13.46 -12.93 4.34
N THR A 218 13.72 -12.65 5.62
CA THR A 218 14.64 -13.41 6.48
C THR A 218 13.90 -14.54 7.19
N GLU A 219 14.62 -15.39 7.92
CA GLU A 219 13.99 -16.40 8.79
C GLU A 219 13.07 -15.76 9.84
N ASP A 220 13.48 -14.63 10.43
CA ASP A 220 12.64 -13.89 11.38
C ASP A 220 11.36 -13.38 10.71
N THR A 221 11.46 -12.86 9.47
CA THR A 221 10.28 -12.46 8.70
C THR A 221 9.38 -13.66 8.36
N LEU A 222 9.93 -14.86 8.13
CA LEU A 222 9.12 -16.07 7.92
C LEU A 222 8.35 -16.46 9.20
N LEU A 223 8.95 -16.31 10.38
CA LEU A 223 8.27 -16.48 11.66
C LEU A 223 7.14 -15.45 11.84
N GLU A 224 7.38 -14.18 11.51
CA GLU A 224 6.36 -13.13 11.51
C GLU A 224 5.20 -13.47 10.55
N ILE A 225 5.50 -13.95 9.33
CA ILE A 225 4.49 -14.38 8.34
C ILE A 225 3.66 -15.53 8.91
N HIS A 226 4.30 -16.53 9.51
CA HIS A 226 3.63 -17.66 10.13
C HIS A 226 2.68 -17.22 11.24
N GLN A 227 3.16 -16.35 12.15
CA GLN A 227 2.35 -15.85 13.26
C GLN A 227 1.19 -14.99 12.77
N ALA A 228 1.41 -14.07 11.83
CA ALA A 228 0.35 -13.24 11.26
C ALA A 228 -0.74 -14.09 10.59
N LEU A 229 -0.34 -15.17 9.90
CA LEU A 229 -1.28 -16.11 9.28
C LEU A 229 -2.05 -16.95 10.31
N ALA A 230 -1.39 -17.39 11.38
CA ALA A 230 -2.03 -18.09 12.49
C ALA A 230 -3.09 -17.21 13.17
N ASN A 231 -2.72 -15.97 13.52
CA ASN A 231 -3.64 -14.98 14.08
C ASN A 231 -4.82 -14.71 13.13
N PHE A 232 -4.56 -14.57 11.83
CA PHE A 232 -5.62 -14.40 10.84
C PHE A 232 -6.62 -15.56 10.84
N HIS A 233 -6.14 -16.80 10.90
CA HIS A 233 -7.00 -17.98 10.91
C HIS A 233 -7.81 -18.14 12.19
N GLU A 234 -7.25 -17.77 13.34
CA GLU A 234 -7.94 -17.77 14.62
C GLU A 234 -9.04 -16.71 14.65
N GLU A 235 -8.70 -15.47 14.31
CA GLU A 235 -9.60 -14.32 14.42
C GLU A 235 -10.75 -14.39 13.41
N ARG A 236 -10.51 -14.87 12.17
CA ARG A 236 -11.53 -14.88 11.09
C ARG A 236 -12.76 -15.75 11.38
N THR A 237 -12.69 -16.64 12.36
CA THR A 237 -13.82 -17.46 12.81
C THR A 237 -15.01 -16.61 13.25
N ILE A 238 -14.79 -15.34 13.60
CA ILE A 238 -15.87 -14.38 13.86
C ILE A 238 -16.89 -14.29 12.73
N PHE A 239 -16.49 -14.44 11.46
CA PHE A 239 -17.41 -14.38 10.32
C PHE A 239 -18.34 -15.60 10.26
N GLU A 240 -17.94 -16.75 10.81
CA GLU A 240 -18.85 -17.90 11.03
C GLU A 240 -19.80 -17.61 12.19
N GLN A 241 -19.25 -17.12 13.31
CA GLN A 241 -20.00 -16.84 14.54
C GLN A 241 -21.10 -15.80 14.34
N THR A 242 -20.85 -14.77 13.54
CA THR A 242 -21.84 -13.72 13.21
C THR A 242 -22.82 -14.13 12.11
N GLY A 243 -22.71 -15.34 11.57
CA GLY A 243 -23.60 -15.84 10.53
C GLY A 243 -23.33 -15.29 9.12
N VAL A 244 -22.20 -14.61 8.90
CA VAL A 244 -21.80 -14.15 7.55
C VAL A 244 -21.39 -15.35 6.69
N ARG A 245 -20.71 -16.33 7.30
CA ARG A 245 -20.21 -17.55 6.62
C ARG A 245 -20.74 -18.82 7.26
N VAL A 246 -22.07 -19.01 7.26
CA VAL A 246 -22.74 -20.20 7.84
C VAL A 246 -22.25 -21.53 7.22
N GLY A 247 -21.84 -21.50 5.94
CA GLY A 247 -21.32 -22.67 5.21
C GLY A 247 -19.83 -22.95 5.38
N GLY A 248 -19.15 -22.21 6.27
CA GLY A 248 -17.72 -22.36 6.55
C GLY A 248 -16.79 -21.41 5.79
N ILE A 249 -15.52 -21.39 6.19
CA ILE A 249 -14.45 -20.53 5.64
C ILE A 249 -13.44 -21.33 4.77
N SER A 250 -13.80 -22.53 4.32
CA SER A 250 -12.98 -23.34 3.41
C SER A 250 -12.92 -22.73 2.00
N LEU A 251 -12.02 -21.78 1.79
CA LEU A 251 -11.94 -20.99 0.56
C LEU A 251 -10.56 -21.11 -0.09
N PRO A 252 -10.46 -21.54 -1.36
CA PRO A 252 -9.17 -21.79 -2.01
C PRO A 252 -8.19 -20.62 -1.95
N ARG A 253 -8.66 -19.38 -2.15
CA ARG A 253 -7.80 -18.19 -2.09
C ARG A 253 -7.24 -17.90 -0.70
N GLN A 254 -8.00 -18.14 0.37
CA GLN A 254 -7.49 -17.99 1.74
C GLN A 254 -6.62 -19.19 2.15
N HIS A 255 -6.98 -20.39 1.71
CA HIS A 255 -6.14 -21.57 1.90
C HIS A 255 -4.77 -21.42 1.24
N SER A 256 -4.71 -20.81 0.05
CA SER A 256 -3.46 -20.56 -0.67
C SER A 256 -2.39 -19.87 0.20
N LEU A 257 -2.81 -19.04 1.17
CA LEU A 257 -1.94 -18.31 2.07
C LEU A 257 -1.05 -19.23 2.92
N LYS A 258 -1.53 -20.45 3.26
CA LYS A 258 -0.76 -21.46 4.00
C LYS A 258 0.47 -21.96 3.26
N HIS A 259 0.47 -21.85 1.94
CA HIS A 259 1.57 -22.29 1.10
C HIS A 259 2.66 -21.22 0.95
N TYR A 260 2.42 -19.98 1.39
CA TYR A 260 3.34 -18.86 1.14
C TYR A 260 4.70 -19.09 1.78
N GLU A 261 4.77 -19.60 3.01
CA GLU A 261 6.06 -19.83 3.68
C GLU A 261 6.95 -20.79 2.87
N GLN A 262 6.42 -21.97 2.52
CA GLN A 262 7.15 -22.95 1.71
C GLN A 262 7.49 -22.41 0.32
N LEU A 263 6.59 -21.64 -0.28
CA LEU A 263 6.80 -21.04 -1.60
C LEU A 263 7.89 -19.98 -1.57
N ILE A 264 7.96 -19.16 -0.53
CA ILE A 264 9.01 -18.17 -0.36
C ILE A 264 10.37 -18.87 -0.23
N ARG A 265 10.44 -19.98 0.53
CA ARG A 265 11.68 -20.79 0.61
C ARG A 265 12.07 -21.40 -0.74
N SER A 266 11.09 -21.81 -1.53
CA SER A 266 11.32 -22.48 -2.82
C SER A 266 11.69 -21.53 -3.95
N PHE A 267 11.09 -20.34 -3.97
CA PHE A 267 11.15 -19.42 -5.11
C PHE A 267 11.71 -18.03 -4.78
N GLY A 268 11.87 -17.69 -3.50
CA GLY A 268 12.26 -16.36 -3.04
C GLY A 268 11.07 -15.41 -2.85
N ALA A 269 11.37 -14.12 -2.74
CA ALA A 269 10.37 -13.09 -2.46
C ALA A 269 9.26 -13.04 -3.53
N PRO A 270 7.96 -13.04 -3.16
CA PRO A 270 6.86 -13.12 -4.11
C PRO A 270 6.71 -11.90 -5.04
N ASN A 271 7.24 -10.75 -4.61
CA ASN A 271 7.18 -9.50 -5.38
C ASN A 271 7.82 -9.63 -6.79
N GLY A 272 8.79 -10.52 -6.97
CA GLY A 272 9.45 -10.82 -8.24
C GLY A 272 8.77 -11.90 -9.10
N LEU A 273 7.71 -12.55 -8.61
CA LEU A 273 7.12 -13.76 -9.21
C LEU A 273 5.61 -13.67 -9.46
N CYS A 274 4.96 -12.64 -8.93
CA CYS A 274 3.52 -12.49 -9.01
C CYS A 274 3.04 -12.12 -10.43
N SER A 275 1.79 -12.49 -10.73
CA SER A 275 1.03 -12.10 -11.92
C SER A 275 0.99 -10.59 -12.20
N LEU A 276 1.36 -9.73 -11.25
CA LEU A 276 1.58 -8.30 -11.49
C LEU A 276 2.55 -8.03 -12.66
N ILE A 277 3.59 -8.86 -12.80
CA ILE A 277 4.59 -8.71 -13.87
C ILE A 277 3.98 -9.04 -15.23
N THR A 278 3.27 -10.16 -15.31
CA THR A 278 2.62 -10.60 -16.55
C THR A 278 1.43 -9.70 -16.91
N GLU A 279 0.65 -9.25 -15.94
CA GLU A 279 -0.46 -8.30 -16.13
C GLU A 279 0.04 -6.94 -16.63
N SER A 280 1.18 -6.45 -16.14
CA SER A 280 1.82 -5.24 -16.65
C SER A 280 2.23 -5.39 -18.12
N LYS A 281 2.85 -6.53 -18.48
CA LYS A 281 3.17 -6.85 -19.89
C LYS A 281 1.91 -7.02 -20.73
N HIS A 282 0.86 -7.63 -20.19
CA HIS A 282 -0.43 -7.81 -20.85
C HIS A 282 -1.12 -6.46 -21.13
N ILE A 283 -1.01 -5.48 -20.24
CA ILE A 283 -1.46 -4.10 -20.53
C ILE A 283 -0.73 -3.55 -21.76
N ALA A 284 0.59 -3.69 -21.82
CA ALA A 284 1.40 -3.14 -22.91
C ALA A 284 1.23 -3.88 -24.24
N ALA A 285 1.18 -5.22 -24.23
CA ALA A 285 1.15 -6.06 -25.42
C ALA A 285 -0.27 -6.39 -25.92
N VAL A 286 -1.29 -6.29 -25.05
CA VAL A 286 -2.67 -6.65 -25.40
C VAL A 286 -3.62 -5.47 -25.23
N LYS A 287 -3.78 -4.94 -24.01
CA LYS A 287 -4.83 -3.92 -23.76
C LYS A 287 -4.61 -2.62 -24.52
N LYS A 288 -3.37 -2.09 -24.56
CA LYS A 288 -3.04 -0.86 -25.29
C LYS A 288 -3.18 -1.05 -26.82
N PRO A 289 -2.61 -2.10 -27.45
CA PRO A 289 -2.84 -2.39 -28.86
C PRO A 289 -4.30 -2.62 -29.21
N TRP A 290 -5.05 -3.36 -28.39
CA TRP A 290 -6.49 -3.56 -28.59
C TRP A 290 -7.25 -2.23 -28.64
N ARG A 291 -6.99 -1.33 -27.67
CA ARG A 291 -7.60 0.01 -27.64
C ARG A 291 -7.23 0.88 -28.85
N ARG A 292 -6.06 0.66 -29.45
CA ARG A 292 -5.58 1.37 -30.66
C ARG A 292 -6.09 0.75 -31.96
N SER A 293 -6.52 -0.52 -31.93
CA SER A 293 -7.04 -1.22 -33.10
C SER A 293 -8.43 -0.72 -33.47
N SER A 294 -8.89 -1.03 -34.68
CA SER A 294 -10.28 -0.78 -35.10
C SER A 294 -11.30 -1.69 -34.40
N ARG A 295 -10.85 -2.64 -33.56
CA ARG A 295 -11.65 -3.72 -32.92
C ARG A 295 -12.28 -4.72 -33.91
N PHE A 296 -12.04 -4.55 -35.21
CA PHE A 296 -12.44 -5.49 -36.26
C PHE A 296 -11.20 -6.25 -36.75
N GLU A 297 -11.20 -7.58 -36.63
CA GLU A 297 -10.00 -8.42 -36.89
C GLU A 297 -8.74 -7.90 -36.14
N ALA A 298 -8.92 -7.52 -34.88
CA ALA A 298 -7.93 -6.75 -34.13
C ALA A 298 -6.61 -7.49 -33.90
N LEU A 299 -6.59 -8.82 -33.84
CA LEU A 299 -5.40 -9.60 -33.51
C LEU A 299 -4.23 -9.28 -34.46
N GLY A 300 -4.47 -9.25 -35.77
CA GLY A 300 -3.44 -8.91 -36.75
C GLY A 300 -2.90 -7.48 -36.55
N GLN A 301 -3.79 -6.53 -36.24
CA GLN A 301 -3.42 -5.14 -35.97
C GLN A 301 -2.60 -5.00 -34.68
N MET A 302 -2.96 -5.75 -33.64
CA MET A 302 -2.26 -5.78 -32.37
C MET A 302 -0.85 -6.34 -32.53
N LEU A 303 -0.69 -7.45 -33.25
CA LEU A 303 0.61 -8.04 -33.55
C LEU A 303 1.52 -7.09 -34.33
N VAL A 304 0.98 -6.42 -35.36
CA VAL A 304 1.74 -5.40 -36.12
C VAL A 304 2.12 -4.21 -35.23
N THR A 305 1.24 -3.78 -34.34
CA THR A 305 1.51 -2.68 -33.41
C THR A 305 2.66 -3.05 -32.46
N ASN A 306 2.62 -4.24 -31.87
CA ASN A 306 3.69 -4.73 -30.99
C ASN A 306 5.01 -4.82 -31.76
N GLN A 307 5.01 -5.43 -32.96
CA GLN A 307 6.21 -5.51 -33.79
C GLN A 307 6.82 -4.13 -34.10
N ARG A 308 5.98 -3.12 -34.38
CA ARG A 308 6.46 -1.75 -34.62
C ARG A 308 7.06 -1.13 -33.37
N LEU A 309 6.43 -1.30 -32.20
CA LEU A 309 6.94 -0.80 -30.93
C LEU A 309 8.28 -1.45 -30.56
N ASP A 310 8.43 -2.76 -30.77
CA ASP A 310 9.68 -3.48 -30.53
C ASP A 310 10.80 -3.00 -31.46
N LYS A 311 10.49 -2.81 -32.76
CA LYS A 311 11.44 -2.24 -33.73
C LYS A 311 11.88 -0.83 -33.35
N LEU A 312 10.96 0.01 -32.88
CA LEU A 312 11.29 1.36 -32.40
C LEU A 312 12.14 1.34 -31.13
N ALA A 313 11.85 0.43 -30.20
CA ALA A 313 12.66 0.26 -28.99
C ALA A 313 14.09 -0.19 -29.34
N ALA A 314 14.24 -1.18 -30.22
CA ALA A 314 15.54 -1.65 -30.69
C ALA A 314 16.33 -0.56 -31.42
N ALA A 315 15.67 0.19 -32.32
CA ALA A 315 16.29 1.31 -33.02
C ALA A 315 16.75 2.41 -32.05
N ARG A 316 15.98 2.70 -30.99
CA ARG A 316 16.36 3.70 -29.97
C ARG A 316 17.63 3.30 -29.22
N VAL A 317 17.77 2.02 -28.85
CA VAL A 317 18.99 1.49 -28.21
C VAL A 317 20.18 1.64 -29.16
N ASP A 318 20.02 1.20 -30.39
CA ASP A 318 21.06 1.29 -31.43
C ASP A 318 21.50 2.75 -31.71
N PHE A 319 20.56 3.68 -31.84
CA PHE A 319 20.88 5.11 -31.99
C PHE A 319 21.55 5.72 -30.75
N THR A 320 21.19 5.27 -29.55
CA THR A 320 21.85 5.68 -28.30
C THR A 320 23.30 5.21 -28.28
N CYS A 321 23.55 3.93 -28.62
CA CYS A 321 24.91 3.38 -28.71
C CYS A 321 25.81 4.11 -29.72
N ARG A 322 25.20 4.70 -30.76
CA ARG A 322 25.91 5.51 -31.76
C ARG A 322 25.98 6.99 -31.43
N ASN A 323 25.55 7.42 -30.24
CA ASN A 323 25.43 8.83 -29.83
C ASN A 323 24.59 9.68 -30.79
N MET A 324 23.65 9.08 -31.53
CA MET A 324 22.72 9.78 -32.42
C MET A 324 21.51 10.34 -31.64
N ILE A 325 21.25 9.82 -30.44
CA ILE A 325 20.23 10.30 -29.50
C ILE A 325 20.90 10.48 -28.14
N ASN A 326 20.94 11.72 -27.65
CA ASN A 326 21.37 12.01 -26.27
C ASN A 326 20.25 11.58 -25.31
N THR A 327 20.46 10.47 -24.59
CA THR A 327 19.54 10.00 -23.54
C THR A 327 19.65 10.79 -22.24
N THR A 328 20.66 11.65 -22.10
CA THR A 328 20.86 12.50 -20.90
C THR A 328 19.79 13.60 -20.73
N THR A 329 19.00 13.89 -21.77
CA THR A 329 17.96 14.94 -21.74
C THR A 329 16.53 14.41 -21.89
N LEU A 330 16.35 13.09 -22.06
CA LEU A 330 15.03 12.47 -22.14
C LEU A 330 14.94 11.36 -21.09
N PRO A 331 13.99 11.42 -20.13
CA PRO A 331 13.82 10.33 -19.19
C PRO A 331 13.60 9.03 -19.97
N MET A 332 14.41 8.02 -19.64
CA MET A 332 14.14 6.65 -20.07
C MET A 332 12.70 6.34 -19.69
N PRO A 333 11.84 5.87 -20.62
CA PRO A 333 10.53 5.41 -20.22
C PRO A 333 10.77 4.18 -19.33
N SER A 334 10.60 4.36 -18.03
CA SER A 334 10.44 3.26 -17.08
C SER A 334 9.43 2.27 -17.67
N PRO A 335 9.62 0.95 -17.48
CA PRO A 335 8.62 -0.03 -17.89
C PRO A 335 7.25 0.47 -17.44
N SER A 336 6.35 0.66 -18.40
CA SER A 336 5.15 1.45 -18.22
C SER A 336 4.20 0.82 -17.20
N GLN A 337 4.40 1.13 -15.93
CA GLN A 337 3.29 1.24 -15.00
C GLN A 337 2.41 2.38 -15.50
N SER A 338 1.10 2.21 -15.36
CA SER A 338 0.07 3.19 -15.72
C SER A 338 0.56 4.60 -15.37
N LYS A 339 0.58 5.49 -16.36
CA LYS A 339 0.48 6.92 -16.06
C LYS A 339 -0.83 7.11 -15.32
N THR A 340 -0.76 7.10 -14.00
CA THR A 340 -1.77 7.70 -13.14
C THR A 340 -1.81 9.16 -13.54
N THR A 341 -2.93 9.60 -14.10
CA THR A 341 -3.29 11.01 -14.08
C THR A 341 -3.63 11.37 -12.63
N ASP A 342 -2.59 11.50 -11.81
CA ASP A 342 -2.41 12.49 -10.73
C ASP A 342 -1.16 12.13 -9.89
N ASP A 343 -0.26 13.11 -9.78
CA ASP A 343 0.60 13.45 -8.62
C ASP A 343 1.69 12.53 -8.09
N SER A 344 2.32 11.71 -8.93
CA SER A 344 3.65 11.17 -8.61
C SER A 344 4.75 12.02 -9.25
N ASP A 345 5.22 13.04 -8.53
CA ASP A 345 6.31 13.94 -8.92
C ASP A 345 7.68 13.47 -8.37
N ASP A 346 7.87 12.17 -8.14
CA ASP A 346 9.08 11.65 -7.51
C ASP A 346 9.95 10.90 -8.53
N PRO A 347 11.14 11.45 -8.87
CA PRO A 347 12.08 10.78 -9.75
C PRO A 347 12.83 9.67 -9.00
N ILE A 348 12.90 8.50 -9.63
CA ILE A 348 13.84 7.41 -9.32
C ILE A 348 15.27 7.99 -9.25
N VAL A 349 16.01 7.70 -8.18
CA VAL A 349 17.40 8.15 -7.99
C VAL A 349 18.38 7.02 -8.25
N GLU A 350 19.41 7.32 -9.05
CA GLU A 350 20.67 6.58 -9.08
C GLU A 350 21.66 7.32 -8.16
N GLY A 351 22.16 6.68 -7.10
CA GLY A 351 23.04 7.32 -6.12
C GLY A 351 23.59 6.36 -5.05
N GLU A 352 24.57 6.85 -4.28
CA GLU A 352 25.20 6.13 -3.17
C GLU A 352 24.18 5.85 -2.04
N ARG A 353 24.28 4.70 -1.36
CA ARG A 353 23.34 4.30 -0.30
C ARG A 353 23.55 5.18 0.93
N VAL A 354 22.51 5.90 1.35
CA VAL A 354 22.49 6.72 2.58
C VAL A 354 21.42 6.15 3.50
N LEU A 355 21.67 6.13 4.82
CA LEU A 355 20.71 5.63 5.83
C LEU A 355 19.41 6.47 5.82
N GLY A 356 19.54 7.79 5.72
CA GLY A 356 18.45 8.73 5.54
C GLY A 356 19.02 10.15 5.40
N GLU A 357 18.41 10.98 4.56
CA GLU A 357 18.79 12.40 4.44
C GLU A 357 17.56 13.24 4.06
N VAL A 358 17.38 14.36 4.76
CA VAL A 358 16.32 15.33 4.45
C VAL A 358 16.92 16.66 4.00
N LYS A 359 16.61 17.06 2.77
CA LYS A 359 17.11 18.30 2.17
C LYS A 359 15.98 19.27 1.84
N LEU A 360 16.16 20.54 2.18
CA LEU A 360 15.26 21.62 1.75
C LEU A 360 15.13 21.68 0.23
N ALA A 361 14.01 22.19 -0.26
CA ALA A 361 13.82 22.49 -1.67
C ALA A 361 14.92 23.43 -2.21
N LYS A 362 15.28 23.27 -3.49
CA LYS A 362 16.36 24.05 -4.11
C LYS A 362 16.15 25.57 -4.05
N CYS A 363 14.90 26.03 -4.09
CA CYS A 363 14.55 27.44 -4.12
C CYS A 363 13.77 27.83 -2.88
N ALA A 364 14.21 28.90 -2.21
CA ALA A 364 13.44 29.56 -1.18
C ALA A 364 12.17 30.21 -1.78
N SER A 365 11.13 30.35 -0.95
CA SER A 365 9.89 31.02 -1.31
C SER A 365 10.14 32.49 -1.66
N ARG A 366 9.51 32.95 -2.75
CA ARG A 366 9.62 34.34 -3.22
C ARG A 366 8.50 35.19 -2.61
N GLY A 367 8.77 36.46 -2.36
CA GLY A 367 7.78 37.41 -1.83
C GLY A 367 7.42 37.21 -0.35
N VAL A 368 8.22 36.44 0.39
CA VAL A 368 8.04 36.20 1.83
C VAL A 368 9.00 37.10 2.63
N PRO A 369 8.58 37.66 3.78
CA PRO A 369 9.46 38.41 4.67
C PRO A 369 10.68 37.59 5.09
N ARG A 370 11.82 38.27 5.23
CA ARG A 370 13.10 37.64 5.62
C ARG A 370 13.51 37.98 7.03
N ASN A 371 12.92 39.01 7.63
CA ASN A 371 13.11 39.29 9.04
C ASN A 371 12.29 38.29 9.86
N THR A 372 12.86 37.78 10.95
CA THR A 372 12.23 36.74 11.76
C THR A 372 10.93 37.19 12.41
N GLU A 373 10.88 38.41 12.93
CA GLU A 373 9.66 38.99 13.53
C GLU A 373 8.57 39.22 12.47
N GLU A 374 8.95 39.74 11.31
CA GLU A 374 8.02 39.93 10.20
C GLU A 374 7.52 38.59 9.65
N LEU A 375 8.36 37.56 9.59
CA LEU A 375 7.95 36.23 9.18
C LEU A 375 7.00 35.61 10.20
N ALA A 376 7.30 35.74 11.49
CA ALA A 376 6.45 35.27 12.59
C ALA A 376 5.03 35.84 12.47
N ALA A 377 4.93 37.15 12.24
CA ALA A 377 3.64 37.82 11.97
C ALA A 377 2.99 37.34 10.67
N PHE A 378 3.76 37.15 9.59
CA PHE A 378 3.26 36.71 8.28
C PHE A 378 2.65 35.29 8.32
N ILE A 379 3.24 34.37 9.08
CA ILE A 379 2.75 32.99 9.21
C ILE A 379 1.73 32.81 10.35
N GLY A 380 1.50 33.85 11.16
CA GLY A 380 0.59 33.79 12.30
C GLY A 380 1.14 33.02 13.51
N VAL A 381 2.47 32.93 13.67
CA VAL A 381 3.12 32.25 14.80
C VAL A 381 4.05 33.26 15.50
N PRO A 382 3.52 34.11 16.39
CA PRO A 382 4.30 35.18 17.03
C PRO A 382 5.41 34.64 17.95
N GLN A 383 5.30 33.41 18.46
CA GLN A 383 6.36 32.80 19.28
C GLN A 383 7.56 32.27 18.48
N LEU A 384 7.54 32.31 17.14
CA LEU A 384 8.62 31.78 16.30
C LEU A 384 10.03 32.28 16.71
N PRO A 385 10.27 33.58 17.00
CA PRO A 385 11.58 34.04 17.44
C PRO A 385 12.01 33.34 18.73
N SER A 386 11.14 33.27 19.73
CA SER A 386 11.42 32.59 21.01
C SER A 386 11.74 31.10 20.82
N LEU A 387 11.02 30.42 19.92
CA LEU A 387 11.29 29.01 19.60
C LEU A 387 12.66 28.81 18.93
N ILE A 388 13.06 29.72 18.02
CA ILE A 388 14.38 29.67 17.40
C ILE A 388 15.48 29.90 18.44
N ARG A 389 15.27 30.81 19.40
CA ARG A 389 16.24 31.06 20.48
C ARG A 389 16.46 29.84 21.36
N ARG A 390 15.38 29.14 21.75
CA ARG A 390 15.45 27.88 22.51
C ARG A 390 16.14 26.77 21.72
N PHE A 391 15.82 26.63 20.44
CA PHE A 391 16.55 25.72 19.55
C PHE A 391 18.05 26.05 19.48
N LEU A 392 18.41 27.33 19.33
CA LEU A 392 19.83 27.73 19.31
C LEU A 392 20.54 27.47 20.64
N PHE A 393 19.84 27.62 21.76
CA PHE A 393 20.39 27.28 23.07
C PHE A 393 20.72 25.79 23.15
N ASP A 394 19.79 24.92 22.72
CA ASP A 394 19.98 23.47 22.66
C ASP A 394 21.17 23.06 21.77
N GLN A 395 21.33 23.72 20.61
CA GLN A 395 22.42 23.40 19.69
C GLN A 395 23.81 23.87 20.15
N VAL A 396 23.88 24.83 21.08
CA VAL A 396 25.15 25.47 21.51
C VAL A 396 25.54 25.04 22.93
N SER A 397 24.60 24.59 23.75
CA SER A 397 24.86 24.22 25.14
C SER A 397 25.34 22.78 25.24
N GLU A 398 26.46 22.55 25.95
CA GLU A 398 27.05 21.22 26.14
C GLU A 398 26.37 20.39 27.27
N GLY A 399 25.16 20.75 27.70
CA GLY A 399 24.49 20.15 28.86
C GLY A 399 23.05 19.71 28.57
N ASP A 400 22.60 18.67 29.27
CA ASP A 400 21.28 18.03 29.14
C ASP A 400 20.18 18.82 29.90
N VAL A 401 20.14 20.13 29.69
CA VAL A 401 19.17 21.03 30.32
C VAL A 401 18.01 21.25 29.35
N ASP A 402 16.80 20.93 29.76
CA ASP A 402 15.59 21.15 28.97
C ASP A 402 15.50 22.63 28.52
N PRO A 403 15.59 22.93 27.20
CA PRO A 403 15.54 24.29 26.67
C PRO A 403 14.24 25.03 27.02
N MET A 404 13.16 24.31 27.33
CA MET A 404 11.88 24.91 27.73
C MET A 404 11.91 25.44 29.17
N SER A 405 12.78 24.90 30.02
CA SER A 405 12.97 25.33 31.42
C SER A 405 13.88 26.55 31.58
N VAL A 406 14.56 26.94 30.50
CA VAL A 406 15.58 28.00 30.50
C VAL A 406 14.94 29.37 30.19
N ALA A 407 15.33 30.39 30.98
CA ALA A 407 14.85 31.75 30.80
C ALA A 407 15.30 32.30 29.44
N LEU A 408 14.39 32.90 28.67
CA LEU A 408 14.66 33.37 27.31
C LEU A 408 15.80 34.38 27.26
N GLU A 409 16.07 35.14 28.31
CA GLU A 409 17.19 36.10 28.38
C GLU A 409 18.56 35.41 28.25
N THR A 410 18.66 34.15 28.65
CA THR A 410 19.90 33.36 28.58
C THR A 410 20.09 32.66 27.23
N CYS A 411 19.03 32.57 26.42
CA CYS A 411 19.09 31.98 25.09
C CYS A 411 19.73 32.95 24.08
N PRO A 412 20.48 32.45 23.07
CA PRO A 412 21.02 33.27 21.99
C PRO A 412 19.93 34.12 21.31
N GLU A 413 20.30 35.25 20.70
CA GLU A 413 19.35 36.05 19.92
C GLU A 413 18.89 35.30 18.66
N ALA A 414 17.63 35.52 18.26
CA ALA A 414 17.12 34.97 17.02
C ALA A 414 17.86 35.60 15.82
N PRO A 415 18.14 34.83 14.76
CA PRO A 415 18.79 35.36 13.57
C PRO A 415 17.93 36.46 12.96
N ARG A 416 18.53 37.58 12.52
CA ARG A 416 17.77 38.67 11.86
C ARG A 416 17.25 38.30 10.48
N ARG A 417 17.85 37.30 9.82
CA ARG A 417 17.57 36.95 8.44
C ARG A 417 17.36 35.45 8.28
N ILE A 418 16.16 35.09 7.83
CA ILE A 418 15.73 33.71 7.60
C ILE A 418 15.12 33.55 6.21
N PHE A 419 15.19 32.34 5.67
CA PHE A 419 14.66 31.99 4.36
C PHE A 419 13.66 30.85 4.49
N MET A 420 12.41 31.10 4.13
CA MET A 420 11.35 30.08 4.09
C MET A 420 11.46 29.21 2.83
N TYR A 421 11.15 27.93 2.97
CA TYR A 421 11.08 26.94 1.90
C TYR A 421 9.69 26.28 1.89
N PRO A 422 9.16 25.90 0.72
CA PRO A 422 7.82 25.29 0.63
C PRO A 422 7.80 23.80 0.99
N SER A 423 8.96 23.14 1.00
CA SER A 423 9.05 21.69 1.19
C SER A 423 10.49 21.25 1.48
N ALA A 424 10.62 20.06 2.04
CA ALA A 424 11.84 19.28 2.08
C ALA A 424 11.64 17.93 1.37
N VAL A 425 12.73 17.28 0.98
CA VAL A 425 12.74 15.96 0.35
C VAL A 425 13.51 15.02 1.26
N ALA A 426 12.81 14.00 1.78
CA ALA A 426 13.40 12.89 2.50
C ALA A 426 13.86 11.84 1.49
N THR A 427 15.07 11.32 1.69
CA THR A 427 15.67 10.25 0.88
C THR A 427 16.14 9.17 1.83
N PHE A 428 15.60 7.96 1.71
CA PHE A 428 15.86 6.85 2.63
C PHE A 428 15.90 5.52 1.89
N TYR A 429 16.43 4.48 2.53
CA TYR A 429 16.51 3.14 1.95
C TYR A 429 15.21 2.36 2.21
N ALA A 430 14.49 2.01 1.15
CA ALA A 430 13.20 1.30 1.20
C ALA A 430 13.10 0.29 0.03
N PRO A 431 13.78 -0.86 0.10
CA PRO A 431 13.90 -1.79 -1.02
C PRO A 431 12.58 -2.50 -1.35
N SER A 432 11.66 -2.58 -0.38
CA SER A 432 10.33 -3.17 -0.53
C SER A 432 9.34 -2.26 -1.27
N ASP A 433 9.63 -0.96 -1.37
CA ASP A 433 8.83 0.02 -2.10
C ASP A 433 9.31 0.18 -3.56
N LEU A 434 8.52 0.88 -4.39
CA LEU A 434 8.93 1.26 -5.75
C LEU A 434 10.12 2.23 -5.65
N SER A 435 11.33 1.67 -5.66
CA SER A 435 12.57 2.39 -5.38
C SER A 435 13.51 2.40 -6.59
N GLY A 436 14.46 3.34 -6.57
CA GLY A 436 15.44 3.49 -7.63
C GLY A 436 16.47 2.37 -7.68
N ALA A 437 17.39 2.44 -8.66
CA ALA A 437 18.51 1.51 -8.72
C ALA A 437 19.31 1.61 -7.40
N GLY A 438 19.26 0.54 -6.60
CA GLY A 438 19.92 0.48 -5.29
C GLY A 438 18.98 0.53 -4.07
N GLY A 439 17.66 0.64 -4.25
CA GLY A 439 16.68 0.55 -3.15
C GLY A 439 16.37 1.87 -2.44
N MET A 440 16.87 3.00 -2.96
CA MET A 440 16.60 4.34 -2.40
C MET A 440 15.23 4.86 -2.84
N HIS A 441 14.49 5.41 -1.88
CA HIS A 441 13.21 6.06 -2.07
C HIS A 441 13.31 7.56 -1.76
N ARG A 442 12.46 8.35 -2.41
CA ARG A 442 12.33 9.78 -2.13
C ARG A 442 10.88 10.14 -1.96
N GLU A 443 10.61 10.97 -0.97
CA GLU A 443 9.31 11.60 -0.81
C GLU A 443 9.46 13.06 -0.43
N ARG A 444 8.51 13.87 -0.90
CA ARG A 444 8.46 15.30 -0.59
C ARG A 444 7.50 15.57 0.57
N ILE A 445 8.01 16.17 1.63
CA ILE A 445 7.27 16.70 2.78
C ILE A 445 7.00 18.18 2.53
N ARG A 446 5.75 18.61 2.60
CA ARG A 446 5.30 19.98 2.26
C ARG A 446 4.82 20.73 3.49
N ALA A 447 5.10 22.04 3.50
CA ALA A 447 4.55 23.01 4.44
C ALA A 447 4.23 24.29 3.67
N VAL A 448 3.01 24.38 3.13
CA VAL A 448 2.57 25.47 2.26
C VAL A 448 1.16 25.95 2.60
N ALA A 449 0.97 27.27 2.60
CA ALA A 449 -0.34 27.90 2.83
C ALA A 449 -1.33 27.70 1.67
N SER A 450 -0.88 27.32 0.48
CA SER A 450 -1.74 26.90 -0.62
C SER A 450 -1.01 25.91 -1.52
N TRP A 451 -1.66 24.77 -1.80
CA TRP A 451 -1.17 23.76 -2.73
C TRP A 451 -2.08 23.69 -3.96
N ARG A 452 -1.52 23.91 -5.16
CA ARG A 452 -2.26 23.86 -6.44
C ARG A 452 -3.51 24.76 -6.51
N LYS A 453 -3.41 25.96 -5.94
CA LYS A 453 -4.55 26.90 -5.77
C LYS A 453 -5.68 26.33 -4.91
N GLY A 454 -5.40 25.27 -4.14
CA GLY A 454 -6.28 24.65 -3.18
C GLY A 454 -5.91 25.03 -1.74
N PRO A 455 -6.42 24.27 -0.76
CA PRO A 455 -6.21 24.52 0.66
C PRO A 455 -4.73 24.40 1.07
N PRO A 456 -4.39 24.88 2.28
CA PRO A 456 -3.07 24.66 2.88
C PRO A 456 -2.72 23.17 2.95
N ARG A 457 -1.42 22.88 2.90
CA ARG A 457 -0.89 21.52 3.04
C ARG A 457 0.33 21.53 3.95
N TYR A 458 0.14 20.92 5.11
CA TYR A 458 1.14 20.74 6.16
C TYR A 458 1.22 19.25 6.45
N ASP A 459 2.21 18.60 5.83
CA ASP A 459 2.41 17.15 5.92
C ASP A 459 2.96 16.76 7.30
N CYS A 460 2.72 15.51 7.71
CA CYS A 460 3.29 14.95 8.94
C CYS A 460 4.60 14.22 8.66
N ALA A 461 5.42 14.06 9.69
CA ALA A 461 6.73 13.42 9.59
C ALA A 461 7.04 12.57 10.84
N PHE A 462 7.82 11.52 10.65
CA PHE A 462 8.47 10.76 11.72
C PHE A 462 9.83 11.38 12.04
N LEU A 463 10.11 11.51 13.33
CA LEU A 463 11.39 11.95 13.86
C LEU A 463 12.03 10.79 14.62
N GLU A 464 13.35 10.74 14.60
CA GLU A 464 14.13 9.82 15.42
C GLU A 464 14.07 10.26 16.90
N LYS A 465 13.71 9.34 17.79
CA LYS A 465 13.68 9.56 19.24
C LYS A 465 14.78 8.76 19.94
N ASP A 466 14.77 7.45 19.73
CA ASP A 466 15.72 6.52 20.34
C ASP A 466 15.92 5.34 19.38
N THR A 467 17.14 5.16 18.87
CA THR A 467 17.48 4.14 17.89
C THR A 467 17.56 2.74 18.48
N GLU A 468 17.62 2.62 19.82
CA GLU A 468 17.65 1.34 20.52
C GLU A 468 16.24 0.76 20.74
N LEU A 469 15.19 1.58 20.55
CA LEU A 469 13.80 1.15 20.70
C LEU A 469 13.17 0.78 19.35
N PRO A 470 12.52 -0.39 19.23
CA PRO A 470 11.92 -0.82 17.99
C PRO A 470 10.62 -0.06 17.67
N GLY A 471 10.30 0.01 16.38
CA GLY A 471 9.04 0.54 15.88
C GLY A 471 8.80 2.00 16.27
N PHE A 472 7.53 2.36 16.44
CA PHE A 472 7.15 3.72 16.83
C PHE A 472 7.65 4.15 18.22
N ARG A 473 8.06 3.23 19.11
CA ARG A 473 8.62 3.60 20.43
C ARG A 473 9.93 4.39 20.29
N GLY A 474 10.70 4.11 19.25
CA GLY A 474 11.90 4.84 18.87
C GLY A 474 11.65 6.07 18.01
N LEU A 475 10.38 6.44 17.77
CA LEU A 475 9.99 7.53 16.89
C LEU A 475 9.09 8.55 17.61
N HIS A 476 9.13 9.79 17.10
CA HIS A 476 8.09 10.78 17.33
C HIS A 476 7.29 11.03 16.05
N ALA A 477 6.05 11.47 16.18
CA ALA A 477 5.26 11.99 15.08
C ALA A 477 5.06 13.50 15.26
N VAL A 478 5.22 14.26 14.17
CA VAL A 478 4.96 15.70 14.17
C VAL A 478 4.21 16.13 12.91
N ARG A 479 3.58 17.31 12.95
CA ARG A 479 3.10 18.02 11.77
C ARG A 479 4.05 19.15 11.45
N VAL A 480 4.50 19.24 10.20
CA VAL A 480 5.44 20.28 9.78
C VAL A 480 4.69 21.52 9.32
N LEU A 481 4.93 22.64 10.01
CA LEU A 481 4.24 23.92 9.78
C LEU A 481 5.07 24.89 8.94
N LEU A 482 6.40 24.82 9.02
CA LEU A 482 7.31 25.67 8.27
C LEU A 482 8.63 24.94 8.00
N PHE A 483 9.18 25.10 6.81
CA PHE A 483 10.58 24.81 6.53
C PHE A 483 11.35 26.12 6.36
N PHE A 484 12.50 26.25 7.00
CA PHE A 484 13.32 27.46 6.88
C PHE A 484 14.81 27.18 7.05
N LYS A 485 15.62 28.15 6.64
CA LYS A 485 17.07 28.12 6.81
C LYS A 485 17.59 29.48 7.26
N PHE A 486 18.59 29.47 8.13
CA PHE A 486 19.35 30.65 8.50
C PHE A 486 20.84 30.32 8.68
N ARG A 487 21.65 31.36 8.89
CA ARG A 487 23.09 31.23 9.04
C ARG A 487 23.56 31.99 10.27
N LEU A 488 24.31 31.32 11.14
CA LEU A 488 24.94 31.88 12.33
C LEU A 488 26.42 31.50 12.32
N ASP A 489 27.33 32.47 12.48
CA ASP A 489 28.80 32.26 12.56
C ASP A 489 29.41 31.31 11.51
N ARG A 490 28.85 31.36 10.29
CA ARG A 490 29.20 30.54 9.10
C ARG A 490 28.59 29.15 9.02
N THR A 491 27.88 28.69 10.05
CA THR A 491 27.10 27.45 10.03
C THR A 491 25.70 27.71 9.48
N GLU A 492 25.24 26.84 8.59
CA GLU A 492 23.86 26.88 8.09
C GLU A 492 22.99 25.92 8.90
N PHE A 493 21.82 26.39 9.33
CA PHE A 493 20.86 25.60 10.08
C PHE A 493 19.60 25.41 9.24
N PRO A 494 19.45 24.28 8.55
CA PRO A 494 18.18 23.86 7.98
C PRO A 494 17.24 23.40 9.12
N CYS A 495 16.12 24.09 9.27
CA CYS A 495 15.18 23.85 10.37
C CYS A 495 13.74 23.66 9.87
N ALA A 496 12.94 23.02 10.72
CA ALA A 496 11.50 22.95 10.59
C ALA A 496 10.81 23.45 11.86
N LEU A 497 9.72 24.20 11.71
CA LEU A 497 8.77 24.45 12.79
C LEU A 497 7.75 23.31 12.77
N VAL A 498 7.55 22.66 13.91
CA VAL A 498 6.69 21.49 14.02
C VAL A 498 5.72 21.62 15.19
N SER A 499 4.56 20.98 15.07
CA SER A 499 3.67 20.71 16.21
C SER A 499 3.70 19.23 16.58
N TRP A 500 3.78 18.93 17.86
CA TRP A 500 4.01 17.58 18.36
C TRP A 500 2.74 16.75 18.55
N PHE A 501 2.93 15.44 18.57
CA PHE A 501 1.94 14.46 18.99
C PHE A 501 2.57 13.46 19.97
N SER A 502 1.81 13.04 20.96
CA SER A 502 2.19 12.02 21.93
C SER A 502 1.30 10.79 21.84
N PRO A 503 1.86 9.58 22.05
CA PRO A 503 1.04 8.37 22.13
C PRO A 503 0.15 8.40 23.37
N ILE A 504 -1.09 7.91 23.23
CA ILE A 504 -2.05 7.83 24.35
C ILE A 504 -1.79 6.63 25.28
N SER A 505 -0.91 5.71 24.86
CA SER A 505 -0.57 4.46 25.54
C SER A 505 0.86 4.03 25.17
N ASP A 506 1.47 3.17 25.98
CA ASP A 506 2.81 2.60 25.73
C ASP A 506 2.82 1.44 24.72
N ASP A 507 1.64 1.06 24.23
CA ASP A 507 1.42 -0.03 23.29
C ASP A 507 0.48 0.39 22.14
N PRO A 508 0.60 -0.24 20.95
CA PRO A 508 -0.35 -0.03 19.87
C PRO A 508 -1.74 -0.55 20.26
N CYS A 509 -2.78 -0.03 19.60
CA CYS A 509 -4.16 -0.47 19.81
C CYS A 509 -4.29 -1.98 19.54
N GLU A 510 -4.74 -2.75 20.54
CA GLU A 510 -4.87 -4.22 20.49
C GLU A 510 -5.69 -4.72 19.28
N ASP A 511 -6.69 -3.95 18.85
CA ASP A 511 -7.58 -4.35 17.76
C ASP A 511 -7.00 -4.04 16.37
N THR A 512 -6.34 -2.89 16.23
CA THR A 512 -5.91 -2.38 14.92
C THR A 512 -4.42 -2.58 14.64
N GLY A 513 -3.63 -2.87 15.68
CA GLY A 513 -2.17 -2.94 15.62
C GLY A 513 -1.49 -1.61 15.27
N MET A 514 -2.22 -0.48 15.34
CA MET A 514 -1.70 0.86 15.06
C MET A 514 -1.56 1.67 16.35
N TRP A 515 -0.51 2.49 16.41
CA TRP A 515 -0.36 3.48 17.47
C TRP A 515 -1.44 4.55 17.35
N ILE A 516 -1.98 4.97 18.50
CA ILE A 516 -2.90 6.10 18.59
C ILE A 516 -2.16 7.24 19.27
N ILE A 517 -2.16 8.40 18.62
CA ILE A 517 -1.48 9.60 19.10
C ILE A 517 -2.47 10.77 19.19
N GLU A 518 -2.24 11.66 20.15
CA GLU A 518 -2.96 12.90 20.34
C GLU A 518 -2.06 14.10 20.15
N PRO A 519 -2.59 15.24 19.69
CA PRO A 519 -1.92 16.53 19.72
C PRO A 519 -1.36 16.87 21.09
N ASP A 520 -0.11 17.32 21.14
CA ASP A 520 0.39 17.94 22.36
C ASP A 520 -0.17 19.36 22.48
N LEU A 521 -0.76 19.64 23.65
CA LEU A 521 -1.35 20.93 23.97
C LEU A 521 -0.56 21.58 25.11
N ASP A 522 -0.39 22.88 25.05
CA ASP A 522 0.17 23.67 26.15
C ASP A 522 -0.88 23.99 27.23
N GLU A 523 -0.48 24.73 28.27
CA GLU A 523 -1.35 25.14 29.37
C GLU A 523 -2.57 25.98 28.94
N HIS A 524 -2.53 26.54 27.73
CA HIS A 524 -3.61 27.33 27.15
C HIS A 524 -4.50 26.52 26.18
N GLY A 525 -4.19 25.23 25.98
CA GLY A 525 -4.89 24.37 25.05
C GLY A 525 -4.48 24.57 23.59
N GLU A 526 -3.40 25.32 23.33
CA GLU A 526 -2.86 25.55 22.00
C GLU A 526 -1.82 24.47 21.64
N ARG A 527 -1.59 24.25 20.34
CA ARG A 527 -0.66 23.23 19.87
C ARG A 527 0.77 23.53 20.35
N MET A 528 1.38 22.57 21.05
CA MET A 528 2.78 22.66 21.43
C MET A 528 3.67 22.64 20.18
N MET A 529 4.51 23.66 20.03
CA MET A 529 5.39 23.84 18.87
C MET A 529 6.85 23.94 19.28
N SER A 530 7.74 23.43 18.43
CA SER A 530 9.18 23.60 18.57
C SER A 530 9.86 23.77 17.22
N VAL A 531 11.11 24.24 17.25
CA VAL A 531 11.99 24.25 16.09
C VAL A 531 12.94 23.05 16.21
N ILE A 532 13.01 22.25 15.15
CA ILE A 532 13.90 21.09 15.05
C ILE A 532 14.88 21.28 13.89
N HIS A 533 16.03 20.61 13.98
CA HIS A 533 16.92 20.45 12.84
C HIS A 533 16.33 19.46 11.83
N LEU A 534 16.62 19.64 10.53
CA LEU A 534 16.11 18.74 9.49
C LEU A 534 16.62 17.30 9.62
N ASP A 535 17.81 17.12 10.19
CA ASP A 535 18.42 15.81 10.35
C ASP A 535 17.66 14.93 11.36
N CYS A 536 16.81 15.52 12.21
CA CYS A 536 15.93 14.75 13.09
C CYS A 536 14.77 14.09 12.35
N ILE A 537 14.43 14.58 11.14
CA ILE A 537 13.33 14.05 10.35
C ILE A 537 13.82 12.81 9.61
N LEU A 538 13.17 11.67 9.85
CA LEU A 538 13.46 10.44 9.13
C LEU A 538 12.73 10.45 7.78
N ARG A 539 11.42 10.65 7.82
CA ARG A 539 10.54 10.55 6.65
C ARG A 539 9.15 11.16 6.92
N GLY A 540 8.29 11.24 5.93
CA GLY A 540 6.87 11.58 6.06
C GLY A 540 6.08 10.52 6.83
N ALA A 541 5.12 10.97 7.64
CA ALA A 541 4.19 10.13 8.38
C ALA A 541 2.77 10.35 7.87
N HIS A 542 1.95 9.29 7.87
CA HIS A 542 0.54 9.39 7.54
C HIS A 542 -0.32 9.14 8.78
N LEU A 543 -1.12 10.13 9.14
CA LEU A 543 -2.01 10.09 10.29
C LEU A 543 -3.45 10.02 9.81
N ILE A 544 -4.28 9.15 10.40
CA ILE A 544 -5.70 9.04 10.06
C ILE A 544 -6.54 9.30 11.31
N GLY A 545 -7.50 10.22 11.21
CA GLY A 545 -8.33 10.61 12.36
C GLY A 545 -9.11 9.45 12.98
N VAL A 546 -9.11 9.36 14.30
CA VAL A 546 -9.92 8.40 15.06
C VAL A 546 -11.34 8.97 15.17
N ALA A 547 -12.26 8.47 14.36
CA ALA A 547 -13.65 8.93 14.35
C ALA A 547 -14.49 8.39 15.53
N GLY A 548 -14.06 7.31 16.17
CA GLY A 548 -14.87 6.62 17.18
C GLY A 548 -16.21 6.14 16.61
N LYS A 549 -17.24 6.02 17.46
CA LYS A 549 -18.58 5.57 17.04
C LYS A 549 -19.40 6.66 16.33
N ASP A 550 -18.94 7.91 16.38
CA ASP A 550 -19.66 9.05 15.83
C ASP A 550 -19.52 9.15 14.32
N LYS A 551 -20.56 9.67 13.68
CA LYS A 551 -20.55 9.96 12.24
C LYS A 551 -19.75 11.24 11.98
N ILE A 552 -18.89 11.23 10.97
CA ILE A 552 -18.13 12.45 10.64
C ILE A 552 -18.98 13.46 9.85
N PRO A 553 -18.75 14.78 10.00
CA PRO A 553 -19.51 15.79 9.26
C PRO A 553 -19.40 15.63 7.74
N ARG A 554 -20.52 15.76 7.02
CA ARG A 554 -20.55 15.62 5.54
C ARG A 554 -19.65 16.60 4.79
N LYS A 555 -19.34 17.74 5.40
CA LYS A 555 -18.51 18.80 4.79
C LYS A 555 -17.03 18.65 5.13
N LEU A 556 -16.65 17.74 6.04
CA LEU A 556 -15.27 17.56 6.44
C LEU A 556 -14.44 17.16 5.21
N GLN A 557 -13.45 17.97 4.89
CA GLN A 557 -12.51 17.69 3.81
C GLN A 557 -11.24 17.05 4.38
N TYR A 558 -10.52 16.34 3.52
CA TYR A 558 -9.21 15.77 3.86
C TYR A 558 -8.17 16.81 4.28
N SER A 559 -8.28 18.06 3.78
CA SER A 559 -7.38 19.15 4.14
C SER A 559 -7.52 19.56 5.60
N ASP A 560 -8.72 19.38 6.16
CA ASP A 560 -9.08 19.84 7.51
C ASP A 560 -8.91 18.70 8.53
N SER A 561 -8.59 17.49 8.07
CA SER A 561 -8.66 16.29 8.91
C SER A 561 -7.63 16.29 10.01
N LEU A 562 -6.42 16.80 9.79
CA LEU A 562 -5.41 16.93 10.86
C LEU A 562 -5.80 17.93 11.97
N ASP A 563 -6.80 18.76 11.72
CA ASP A 563 -7.33 19.76 12.65
C ASP A 563 -8.68 19.35 13.27
N ALA A 564 -9.42 18.44 12.61
CA ALA A 564 -10.77 18.06 13.01
C ALA A 564 -10.86 16.94 14.05
N PHE A 565 -9.84 16.08 14.16
CA PHE A 565 -9.84 14.94 15.08
C PHE A 565 -9.00 15.21 16.33
N LYS A 566 -9.43 14.62 17.45
CA LYS A 566 -8.71 14.69 18.73
C LYS A 566 -7.55 13.71 18.80
N ALA A 567 -7.69 12.54 18.18
CA ALA A 567 -6.67 11.50 18.15
C ALA A 567 -6.51 10.95 16.73
N PHE A 568 -5.36 10.34 16.46
CA PHE A 568 -4.98 9.85 15.13
C PHE A 568 -4.34 8.47 15.22
N TYR A 569 -4.70 7.58 14.31
CA TYR A 569 -3.93 6.37 14.03
C TYR A 569 -2.67 6.73 13.25
N VAL A 570 -1.53 6.23 13.70
CA VAL A 570 -0.28 6.21 12.93
C VAL A 570 -0.41 5.10 11.89
N ASN A 571 -0.55 5.47 10.61
CA ASN A 571 -0.82 4.52 9.55
C ASN A 571 0.45 3.76 9.12
N LYS A 572 0.74 2.65 9.81
CA LYS A 572 1.83 1.74 9.42
C LYS A 572 1.63 1.09 8.04
N TYR A 573 0.41 1.07 7.51
CA TYR A 573 0.10 0.47 6.21
C TYR A 573 0.22 1.47 5.04
N ILE A 574 0.74 2.67 5.24
CA ILE A 574 0.81 3.65 4.14
C ILE A 574 1.75 3.19 3.01
N ASP A 575 2.82 2.46 3.32
CA ASP A 575 3.76 1.83 2.41
C ASP A 575 4.58 0.75 3.14
N HIS A 576 5.49 0.06 2.45
CA HIS A 576 6.23 -1.05 3.03
C HIS A 576 7.25 -0.59 4.05
N HIS A 577 7.97 0.51 3.77
CA HIS A 577 8.94 1.06 4.72
C HIS A 577 8.28 1.53 6.01
N ALA A 578 7.09 2.15 5.97
CA ALA A 578 6.35 2.55 7.17
C ALA A 578 5.95 1.34 8.02
N HIS A 579 5.60 0.22 7.38
CA HIS A 579 5.30 -1.03 8.06
C HIS A 579 6.54 -1.66 8.71
N GLU A 580 7.73 -1.42 8.15
CA GLU A 580 9.00 -1.90 8.69
C GLU A 580 9.53 -1.04 9.86
N ILE A 581 9.35 0.29 9.82
CA ILE A 581 9.94 1.20 10.83
C ILE A 581 8.99 1.61 11.95
N ALA A 582 7.68 1.62 11.71
CA ALA A 582 6.70 2.08 12.69
C ALA A 582 6.11 0.92 13.52
N PHE A 583 6.47 -0.32 13.20
CA PHE A 583 5.99 -1.54 13.84
C PHE A 583 7.15 -2.41 14.30
#